data_AF-A0A2V9DLH6-F1
#
_entry.id   AF-A0A2V9DLH6-F1
#
_cell.length_a   1.000
_cell.length_b   1.000
_cell.length_c   1.000
_cell.angle_alpha   90.00
_cell.angle_beta   90.00
_cell.angle_gamma   90.00
#
_symmetry.space_group_name_H-M   'P 1'
#
loop_
_entity.id
_entity.type
_entity.pdbx_description
1 polymer ?
#
loop_
_entity_poly.entity_id
_entity_poly.type
_entity_poly.pdbx_seq_one_letter_code
_entity_poly.pdbx_strand_id
1 'polypeptide(L)'
;MSKRLILFFVCVALPFSGTFAGQEGGASKPGSNSEAARKTSGTYSRSAAAKAQFMRESGYRNGRPGYVVAYRKPLACGGADDPGNMEWLTIAEAKAKDKMERKGCK
;
A
#
# COMPACT_ATOMS: atom_id res chain seq x y z
N MET A 1 8.91 25.66 -19.29
CA MET A 1 9.52 25.04 -20.48
C MET A 1 10.81 25.77 -20.80
N SER A 2 11.96 25.22 -20.42
CA SER A 2 13.27 25.78 -20.76
C SER A 2 14.15 24.68 -21.31
N LYS A 3 14.21 24.63 -22.64
CA LYS A 3 15.10 23.79 -23.46
C LYS A 3 16.34 24.60 -23.81
N ARG A 4 17.55 24.14 -23.46
CA ARG A 4 18.86 24.28 -24.17
C ARG A 4 19.77 23.19 -23.56
N LEU A 5 20.01 22.02 -24.15
CA LEU A 5 20.69 21.66 -25.41
C LEU A 5 22.20 21.99 -25.36
N ILE A 6 23.01 20.99 -25.76
CA ILE A 6 24.46 20.96 -26.07
C ILE A 6 25.33 20.47 -24.90
N LEU A 7 26.24 19.50 -25.03
CA LEU A 7 26.52 18.39 -25.94
C LEU A 7 27.78 17.73 -25.31
N PHE A 8 27.75 16.41 -25.14
CA PHE A 8 28.87 15.48 -25.29
C PHE A 8 30.27 15.91 -24.78
N PHE A 9 30.64 15.40 -23.60
CA PHE A 9 32.02 15.06 -23.30
C PHE A 9 32.15 13.53 -23.40
N VAL A 10 32.54 13.06 -24.58
CA VAL A 10 32.97 11.67 -24.82
C VAL A 10 34.47 11.62 -24.58
N CYS A 11 34.88 10.69 -23.70
CA CYS A 11 36.20 10.04 -23.55
C CYS A 11 36.26 9.58 -22.08
N VAL A 12 36.56 8.34 -21.69
CA VAL A 12 37.29 7.23 -22.29
C VAL A 12 36.87 5.97 -21.51
N ALA A 13 36.74 4.85 -22.21
CA ALA A 13 36.51 3.54 -21.62
C ALA A 13 37.70 3.10 -20.75
N LEU A 14 37.44 2.66 -19.51
CA LEU A 14 38.28 1.71 -18.81
C LEU A 14 37.37 0.64 -18.16
N PRO A 15 37.65 -0.66 -18.36
CA PRO A 15 36.81 -1.75 -17.87
C PRO A 15 36.95 -1.89 -16.35
N PHE A 16 35.88 -1.60 -15.61
CA PHE A 16 35.79 -1.94 -14.19
C PHE A 16 35.52 -3.44 -14.07
N SER A 17 36.58 -4.24 -14.20
CA SER A 17 36.61 -5.62 -13.73
C SER A 17 36.61 -5.61 -12.20
N GLY A 18 35.42 -5.46 -11.61
CA GLY A 18 35.19 -5.60 -10.18
C GLY A 18 34.45 -6.90 -9.89
N THR A 19 35.18 -7.93 -9.49
CA THR A 19 34.65 -9.15 -8.86
C THR A 19 33.92 -8.76 -7.57
N PHE A 20 32.58 -8.75 -7.58
CA PHE A 20 31.78 -8.77 -6.35
C PHE A 20 31.72 -10.21 -5.84
N ALA A 21 32.73 -10.61 -5.06
CA ALA A 21 32.66 -11.75 -4.17
C ALA A 21 32.19 -11.23 -2.80
N GLY A 22 30.93 -11.51 -2.47
CA GLY A 22 30.30 -11.15 -1.20
C GLY A 22 29.03 -11.99 -1.02
N GLN A 23 29.23 -13.28 -0.77
CA GLN A 23 28.18 -14.26 -0.51
C GLN A 23 28.38 -14.77 0.92
N GLU A 24 27.67 -14.16 1.85
CA GLU A 24 27.41 -14.69 3.21
C GLU A 24 25.92 -14.40 3.43
N GLY A 25 25.03 -15.39 3.45
CA GLY A 25 24.98 -16.41 4.47
C GLY A 25 23.80 -16.07 5.38
N GLY A 26 22.60 -16.54 5.02
CA GLY A 26 21.38 -16.26 5.78
C GLY A 26 20.24 -17.17 5.37
N ALA A 27 20.32 -18.43 5.74
CA ALA A 27 19.24 -19.38 5.61
C ALA A 27 18.06 -18.97 6.50
N SER A 28 16.86 -18.89 5.92
CA SER A 28 15.59 -19.04 6.62
C SER A 28 14.50 -19.47 5.64
N LYS A 29 14.28 -20.78 5.55
CA LYS A 29 12.94 -21.37 5.31
C LYS A 29 12.47 -21.92 6.66
N PRO A 30 11.18 -22.13 6.96
CA PRO A 30 10.02 -22.17 6.05
C PRO A 30 8.80 -21.37 6.59
N GLY A 31 7.74 -21.19 5.80
CA GLY A 31 6.51 -20.61 6.35
C GLY A 31 5.34 -20.44 5.38
N SER A 32 4.59 -21.52 5.20
CA SER A 32 3.20 -21.59 4.73
C SER A 32 2.82 -20.90 3.42
N ASN A 33 2.73 -21.74 2.39
CA ASN A 33 1.63 -21.74 1.44
C ASN A 33 0.31 -21.26 2.06
N SER A 34 -0.28 -20.20 1.52
CA SER A 34 -1.74 -20.02 1.38
C SER A 34 -1.93 -18.81 0.43
N GLU A 35 -2.13 -18.96 -0.87
CA GLU A 35 -3.45 -19.24 -1.45
C GLU A 35 -4.56 -19.42 -0.38
N ALA A 36 -4.70 -18.48 0.55
CA ALA A 36 -5.75 -18.49 1.57
C ALA A 36 -7.01 -17.98 0.91
N ALA A 37 -7.68 -18.92 0.27
CA ALA A 37 -9.10 -18.91 -0.03
C ALA A 37 -9.56 -17.68 -0.81
N ARG A 38 -9.79 -17.91 -2.11
CA ARG A 38 -10.88 -17.28 -2.86
C ARG A 38 -12.15 -17.35 -2.01
N LYS A 39 -12.38 -16.34 -1.17
CA LYS A 39 -13.61 -16.19 -0.42
C LYS A 39 -14.65 -15.71 -1.43
N THR A 40 -15.31 -16.67 -2.05
CA THR A 40 -16.50 -16.44 -2.86
C THR A 40 -17.66 -16.11 -1.93
N SER A 41 -17.60 -14.92 -1.36
CA SER A 41 -18.71 -14.19 -0.76
C SER A 41 -18.39 -12.76 -1.08
N GLY A 42 -19.32 -11.95 -1.62
CA GLY A 42 -19.09 -10.57 -2.09
C GLY A 42 -18.65 -9.57 -1.00
N THR A 43 -17.59 -9.90 -0.27
CA THR A 43 -17.00 -9.21 0.87
C THR A 43 -15.56 -8.96 0.50
N TYR A 44 -15.27 -7.70 0.19
CA TYR A 44 -13.93 -7.23 -0.09
C TYR A 44 -13.03 -7.55 1.10
N SER A 45 -11.93 -8.27 0.85
CA SER A 45 -10.93 -8.60 1.87
C SER A 45 -10.22 -7.31 2.30
N ARG A 46 -10.46 -6.90 3.54
CA ARG A 46 -9.73 -5.79 4.17
C ARG A 46 -8.45 -6.33 4.78
N SER A 47 -7.29 -5.87 4.35
CA SER A 47 -6.03 -6.30 4.94
C SER A 47 -5.79 -5.60 6.29
N ALA A 48 -5.49 -6.41 7.31
CA ALA A 48 -5.03 -5.89 8.59
C ALA A 48 -3.66 -5.19 8.45
N ALA A 49 -2.84 -5.65 7.50
CA ALA A 49 -1.52 -5.10 7.23
C ALA A 49 -1.58 -3.66 6.68
N ALA A 50 -2.41 -3.37 5.67
CA ALA A 50 -2.53 -2.01 5.14
C ALA A 50 -3.09 -1.05 6.19
N LYS A 51 -4.09 -1.50 6.96
CA LYS A 51 -4.63 -0.71 8.08
C LYS A 51 -3.56 -0.42 9.14
N ALA A 52 -2.79 -1.42 9.55
CA ALA A 52 -1.72 -1.24 10.52
C ALA A 52 -0.60 -0.33 10.01
N GLN A 53 -0.26 -0.40 8.71
CA GLN A 53 0.68 0.51 8.07
C GLN A 53 0.15 1.94 8.09
N PHE A 54 -1.08 2.18 7.64
CA PHE A 54 -1.72 3.51 7.69
C PHE A 54 -1.76 4.07 9.12
N MET A 55 -2.10 3.26 10.12
CA MET A 55 -2.10 3.67 11.53
C MET A 55 -0.70 4.07 12.03
N ARG A 56 0.36 3.39 11.57
CA ARG A 56 1.75 3.76 11.88
C ARG A 56 2.16 5.06 11.20
N GLU A 57 1.90 5.19 9.90
CA GLU A 57 2.26 6.35 9.08
C GLU A 57 1.53 7.63 9.51
N SER A 58 0.27 7.50 9.93
CA SER A 58 -0.54 8.63 10.43
C SER A 58 -0.26 9.02 11.89
N GLY A 59 0.64 8.30 12.58
CA GLY A 59 1.01 8.58 13.98
C GLY A 59 0.04 8.02 15.03
N TYR A 60 -1.00 7.30 14.63
CA TYR A 60 -2.03 6.74 15.52
C TYR A 60 -1.97 5.20 15.56
N ARG A 61 -0.81 4.64 15.94
CA ARG A 61 -0.56 3.19 15.95
C ARG A 61 -1.59 2.39 16.74
N ASN A 62 -2.10 2.97 17.83
CA ASN A 62 -3.09 2.33 18.71
C ASN A 62 -4.53 2.79 18.42
N GLY A 63 -4.74 3.46 17.28
CA GLY A 63 -6.01 4.09 16.93
C GLY A 63 -6.13 5.53 17.41
N ARG A 64 -7.21 6.16 16.98
CA ARG A 64 -7.53 7.56 17.26
C ARG A 64 -8.93 7.66 17.87
N PRO A 65 -9.07 8.10 19.14
CA PRO A 65 -10.37 8.19 19.80
C PRO A 65 -11.37 9.03 18.99
N GLY A 66 -12.58 8.52 18.77
CA GLY A 66 -13.63 9.19 17.99
C GLY A 66 -13.53 9.04 16.47
N TYR A 67 -12.47 8.38 15.98
CA TYR A 67 -12.23 8.18 14.55
C TYR A 67 -12.08 6.70 14.21
N VAL A 68 -12.35 6.40 12.95
CA VAL A 68 -12.16 5.08 12.34
C VAL A 68 -11.40 5.23 11.03
N VAL A 69 -10.63 4.21 10.69
CA VAL A 69 -9.99 4.13 9.37
C VAL A 69 -11.04 3.73 8.35
N ALA A 70 -11.26 4.57 7.35
CA ALA A 70 -12.15 4.33 6.22
C ALA A 70 -11.37 4.40 4.91
N TYR A 71 -11.87 3.77 3.84
CA TYR A 71 -11.27 3.91 2.51
C TYR A 71 -11.79 5.16 1.80
N ARG A 72 -10.94 6.02 1.24
CA ARG A 72 -11.38 7.18 0.43
C ARG A 72 -12.24 6.73 -0.75
N LYS A 73 -11.72 5.81 -1.55
CA LYS A 73 -12.48 5.07 -2.56
C LYS A 73 -12.94 3.74 -1.96
N PRO A 74 -14.24 3.47 -1.86
CA PRO A 74 -14.73 2.25 -1.23
C PRO A 74 -14.23 1.03 -1.99
N LEU A 75 -13.87 -0.05 -1.29
CA LEU A 75 -13.50 -1.31 -1.94
C LEU A 75 -14.63 -1.81 -2.84
N ALA A 76 -15.89 -1.54 -2.45
CA ALA A 76 -17.07 -1.83 -3.25
C ALA A 76 -17.13 -1.15 -4.61
N CYS A 77 -16.49 0.02 -4.73
CA CYS A 77 -16.40 0.76 -5.98
C CYS A 77 -15.08 0.48 -6.72
N GLY A 78 -14.35 -0.59 -6.39
CA GLY A 78 -13.02 -0.87 -6.93
C GLY A 78 -11.93 0.03 -6.35
N GLY A 79 -12.05 0.37 -5.07
CA GLY A 79 -10.97 0.97 -4.29
C GLY A 79 -9.83 -0.01 -4.03
N ALA A 80 -8.61 0.49 -3.98
CA ALA A 80 -7.45 -0.30 -3.63
C ALA A 80 -7.32 -0.46 -2.10
N ASP A 81 -6.81 -1.60 -1.65
CA ASP A 81 -6.59 -1.89 -0.23
C ASP A 81 -5.18 -1.49 0.19
N ASP A 82 -4.91 -0.19 0.16
CA ASP A 82 -3.60 0.39 0.45
C ASP A 82 -3.72 1.59 1.40
N PRO A 83 -2.64 1.94 2.14
CA PRO A 83 -2.63 3.10 3.03
C PRO A 83 -2.94 4.43 2.33
N GLY A 84 -2.59 4.58 1.05
CA GLY A 84 -2.88 5.78 0.26
C GLY A 84 -4.36 5.97 -0.06
N ASN A 85 -5.13 4.87 -0.05
CA ASN A 85 -6.59 4.90 -0.15
C ASN A 85 -7.28 4.90 1.23
N MET A 86 -6.57 5.05 2.35
CA MET A 86 -7.16 5.11 3.69
C MET A 86 -7.19 6.54 4.24
N GLU A 87 -8.20 6.84 5.05
CA GLU A 87 -8.34 8.12 5.74
C GLU A 87 -8.97 7.96 7.14
N TRP A 88 -8.63 8.87 8.04
CA TRP A 88 -9.29 8.97 9.34
C TRP A 88 -10.60 9.72 9.18
N LEU A 89 -11.69 9.05 9.51
CA LEU A 89 -13.03 9.60 9.43
C LEU A 89 -13.70 9.52 10.80
N THR A 90 -14.54 10.49 11.17
CA THR A 90 -15.26 10.37 12.44
C THR A 90 -16.22 9.18 12.40
N ILE A 91 -16.57 8.64 13.56
CA ILE A 91 -17.53 7.53 13.63
C ILE A 91 -18.87 7.89 12.96
N ALA A 92 -19.32 9.14 13.10
CA ALA A 92 -20.56 9.61 12.50
C ALA A 92 -20.48 9.66 10.97
N GLU A 93 -19.42 10.27 10.43
CA GLU A 93 -19.17 10.36 8.99
C GLU A 93 -18.96 8.97 8.37
N ALA A 94 -18.24 8.07 9.04
CA ALA A 94 -18.04 6.71 8.56
C ALA A 94 -19.35 5.93 8.44
N LYS A 95 -20.27 6.11 9.39
CA LYS A 95 -21.61 5.51 9.30
C LYS A 95 -22.44 6.11 8.16
N ALA A 96 -22.37 7.43 7.96
CA ALA A 96 -23.07 8.10 6.87
C ALA A 96 -22.54 7.62 5.50
N LYS A 97 -21.23 7.52 5.37
CA LYS A 97 -20.53 7.03 4.18
C LYS A 97 -20.85 5.57 3.89
N ASP A 98 -20.77 4.68 4.87
CA ASP A 98 -21.13 3.26 4.71
C ASP A 98 -22.59 3.08 4.25
N LYS A 99 -23.54 3.89 4.77
CA LYS A 99 -24.93 3.88 4.30
C LYS A 99 -25.07 4.29 2.83
N MET A 100 -24.28 5.26 2.37
CA MET A 100 -24.29 5.74 0.98
C MET A 100 -23.65 4.72 0.03
N GLU A 101 -22.52 4.13 0.42
CA GLU A 101 -21.77 3.15 -0.38
C GLU A 101 -22.59 1.90 -0.68
N ARG A 102 -23.36 1.39 0.29
CA ARG A 102 -24.27 0.26 0.10
C ARG A 102 -25.33 0.49 -0.99
N LYS A 103 -25.64 1.75 -1.31
CA LYS A 103 -26.59 2.11 -2.37
C LYS A 103 -25.90 2.30 -3.72
N GLY A 104 -24.70 2.89 -3.72
CA GLY A 104 -24.03 3.35 -4.94
C GLY A 104 -23.10 2.34 -5.60
N CYS A 105 -22.54 1.39 -4.84
CA CYS A 105 -21.58 0.42 -5.36
C CYS A 105 -21.99 -1.00 -4.97
N LYS A 106 -22.07 -1.88 -5.96
CA LYS A 106 -22.39 -3.31 -5.84
C LYS A 106 -21.38 -4.12 -6.63
#